data_AF-A0A963KLZ8-F1
#
_entry.id   AF-A0A963KLZ8-F1
#
_cell.length_a   1.000
_cell.length_b   1.000
_cell.length_c   1.000
_cell.angle_alpha   90.00
_cell.angle_beta   90.00
_cell.angle_gamma   90.00
#
_symmetry.space_group_name_H-M   'P 1'
#
loop_
_entity.id
_entity.type
_entity.pdbx_description
1 polymer ?
#
loop_
_entity_poly.entity_id
_entity_poly.type
_entity_poly.pdbx_seq_one_letter_code
_entity_poly.pdbx_strand_id
1 'polypeptide(L)'
;MQIQPMPNYPGPLRLEEARSLFGLVALSDAAFTRDGPRADVEYRDLGLAASTQGRIGARHIRAIAPFDKETGWHWHDMSGHFNYVLRGWIRFRFAG
;
A
#
# COMPACT_ATOMS: atom_id res chain seq x y z
N MET A 1 -17.79 19.82 18.73
CA MET A 1 -17.27 18.94 17.66
C MET A 1 -16.21 19.74 16.92
N GLN A 2 -14.92 19.50 17.17
CA GLN A 2 -13.85 20.23 16.49
C GLN A 2 -13.77 19.73 15.05
N ILE A 3 -13.98 20.64 14.10
CA ILE A 3 -13.79 20.37 12.68
C ILE A 3 -12.28 20.28 12.48
N GLN A 4 -11.77 19.05 12.40
CA GLN A 4 -10.39 18.83 12.00
C GLN A 4 -10.27 19.31 10.54
N PRO A 5 -9.37 20.26 10.22
CA PRO A 5 -9.22 20.71 8.85
C PRO A 5 -8.90 19.50 7.98
N MET A 6 -9.64 19.33 6.88
CA MET A 6 -9.30 18.32 5.88
C MET A 6 -7.82 18.50 5.51
N PRO A 7 -7.07 17.42 5.22
CA PRO A 7 -5.69 17.54 4.76
C PRO A 7 -5.69 18.34 3.45
N ASN A 8 -5.51 19.65 3.59
CA ASN A 8 -5.43 20.57 2.47
C ASN A 8 -4.03 20.38 1.90
N TYR A 9 -3.97 19.96 0.64
CA TYR A 9 -2.73 20.00 -0.12
C TYR A 9 -2.15 21.42 -0.02
N PRO A 10 -1.01 21.62 0.65
CA PRO A 10 -0.49 22.96 0.96
C PRO A 10 0.13 23.67 -0.26
N GLY A 11 -0.09 23.12 -1.46
CA GLY A 11 0.67 23.42 -2.66
C GLY A 11 1.84 22.44 -2.84
N PRO A 12 2.52 22.53 -3.99
CA PRO A 12 3.69 21.71 -4.26
C PRO A 12 4.80 22.02 -3.25
N LEU A 13 5.54 20.99 -2.85
CA LEU A 13 6.76 21.17 -2.06
C LEU A 13 7.76 22.03 -2.82
N ARG A 14 8.58 22.79 -2.09
CA ARG A 14 9.73 23.49 -2.69
C ARG A 14 10.67 22.47 -3.33
N LEU A 15 11.37 22.85 -4.40
CA LEU A 15 12.17 21.91 -5.20
C LEU A 15 13.27 21.21 -4.38
N GLU A 16 13.83 21.92 -3.40
CA GLU A 16 14.79 21.41 -2.43
C GLU A 16 14.21 20.33 -1.49
N GLU A 17 12.90 20.36 -1.23
CA GLU A 17 12.15 19.45 -0.36
C GLU A 17 11.37 18.37 -1.14
N ALA A 18 11.16 18.60 -2.44
CA ALA A 18 10.40 17.72 -3.33
C ALA A 18 11.20 16.51 -3.83
N ARG A 19 12.49 16.43 -3.50
CA ARG A 19 13.36 15.34 -3.96
C ARG A 19 12.96 14.02 -3.30
N SER A 20 12.89 12.98 -4.10
CA SER A 20 12.79 11.59 -3.66
C SER A 20 13.89 10.81 -4.36
N LEU A 21 14.35 9.72 -3.74
CA LEU A 21 15.28 8.82 -4.41
C LEU A 21 14.53 8.13 -5.55
N PHE A 22 15.23 7.92 -6.65
CA PHE A 22 14.71 7.10 -7.74
C PHE A 22 15.03 5.63 -7.47
N GLY A 23 14.00 4.78 -7.47
CA GLY A 23 14.14 3.34 -7.30
C GLY A 23 13.65 2.60 -8.55
N LEU A 24 14.46 1.67 -9.05
CA LEU A 24 14.05 0.70 -10.06
C LEU A 24 13.94 -0.68 -9.42
N VAL A 25 12.73 -1.25 -9.42
CA VAL A 25 12.50 -2.62 -8.96
C VAL A 25 12.20 -3.50 -10.18
N ALA A 26 13.22 -4.20 -10.68
CA ALA A 26 13.06 -5.13 -11.78
C ALA A 26 12.20 -6.34 -11.36
N LEU A 27 11.41 -6.88 -12.30
CA LEU A 27 10.68 -8.13 -12.09
C LEU A 27 11.66 -9.30 -12.25
N SER A 28 11.80 -10.10 -11.19
CA SER A 28 12.39 -11.44 -11.24
C SER A 28 11.42 -12.44 -10.60
N ASP A 29 11.48 -13.71 -11.01
CA ASP A 29 10.48 -14.71 -10.62
C ASP A 29 10.47 -15.01 -9.11
N ALA A 30 11.59 -14.77 -8.41
CA ALA A 30 11.73 -14.96 -6.97
C ALA A 30 11.43 -13.71 -6.11
N ALA A 31 10.99 -12.59 -6.71
CA ALA A 31 10.83 -11.32 -6.00
C ALA A 31 9.62 -11.26 -5.04
N PHE A 32 8.80 -12.31 -5.00
CA PHE A 32 7.66 -12.40 -4.09
C PHE A 32 8.03 -13.15 -2.81
N THR A 33 7.65 -12.59 -1.67
CA THR A 33 7.90 -13.12 -0.33
C THR A 33 6.60 -13.50 0.37
N ARG A 34 6.72 -14.40 1.36
CA ARG A 34 5.62 -14.89 2.21
C ARG A 34 5.83 -14.54 3.68
N ASP A 35 6.57 -13.46 3.92
CA ASP A 35 6.88 -12.91 5.25
C ASP A 35 5.74 -12.01 5.79
N GLY A 36 4.66 -11.83 5.02
CA GLY A 36 3.47 -11.12 5.46
C GLY A 36 2.57 -11.94 6.39
N PRO A 37 1.62 -11.29 7.08
CA PRO A 37 0.79 -11.92 8.12
C PRO A 37 -0.29 -12.87 7.57
N ARG A 38 -0.34 -13.10 6.25
CA ARG A 38 -1.40 -13.87 5.60
C ARG A 38 -0.78 -15.02 4.80
N ALA A 39 -1.23 -16.23 5.07
CA ALA A 39 -0.77 -17.44 4.39
C ALA A 39 -1.25 -17.53 2.93
N ASP A 40 -2.38 -16.90 2.61
CA ASP A 40 -3.08 -17.05 1.33
C ASP A 40 -2.60 -16.08 0.24
N VAL A 41 -1.64 -15.21 0.58
CA VAL A 41 -1.09 -14.21 -0.32
C VAL A 41 0.43 -14.14 -0.22
N GLU A 42 1.03 -13.66 -1.30
CA GLU A 42 2.45 -13.30 -1.34
C GLU A 42 2.60 -11.85 -1.80
N TYR A 43 3.73 -11.26 -1.44
CA TYR A 43 3.96 -9.82 -1.54
C TYR A 43 5.24 -9.56 -2.30
N ARG A 44 5.25 -8.51 -3.12
CA ARG A 44 6.48 -7.94 -3.67
C ARG A 44 6.52 -6.47 -3.30
N ASP A 45 7.55 -6.07 -2.55
CA ASP A 45 7.80 -4.67 -2.25
C ASP A 45 8.21 -3.91 -3.52
N LEU A 46 7.65 -2.72 -3.72
CA LEU A 46 7.95 -1.84 -4.85
C LEU A 46 9.00 -0.77 -4.51
N GLY A 47 9.56 -0.79 -3.30
CA GLY A 47 10.68 0.05 -2.88
C GLY A 47 10.30 1.52 -2.62
N LEU A 48 9.00 1.84 -2.59
CA LEU A 48 8.55 3.22 -2.43
C LEU A 48 8.89 3.78 -1.05
N ALA A 49 8.93 2.95 -0.01
CA ALA A 49 9.28 3.41 1.34
C ALA A 49 10.71 3.96 1.36
N ALA A 50 11.67 3.23 0.79
CA ALA A 50 13.04 3.70 0.66
C ALA A 50 13.14 4.94 -0.23
N SER A 51 12.39 4.95 -1.35
CA SER A 51 12.40 6.06 -2.31
C SER A 51 11.83 7.37 -1.74
N THR A 52 10.84 7.25 -0.85
CA THR A 52 10.04 8.37 -0.34
C THR A 52 10.30 8.70 1.13
N GLN A 53 11.36 8.12 1.72
CA GLN A 53 11.70 8.30 3.15
C GLN A 53 10.55 7.89 4.08
N GLY A 54 9.92 6.75 3.78
CA GLY A 54 8.85 6.15 4.57
C GLY A 54 7.46 6.76 4.35
N ARG A 55 7.33 7.81 3.53
CA ARG A 55 6.03 8.48 3.31
C ARG A 55 5.02 7.61 2.57
N ILE A 56 5.48 6.75 1.66
CA ILE A 56 4.61 5.90 0.84
C ILE A 56 5.12 4.46 0.87
N GLY A 57 4.23 3.54 1.25
CA GLY A 57 4.43 2.10 1.05
C GLY A 57 3.64 1.63 -0.16
N ALA A 58 4.22 0.74 -0.98
CA ALA A 58 3.50 0.10 -2.07
C ALA A 58 4.01 -1.33 -2.27
N ARG A 59 3.05 -2.26 -2.41
CA ARG A 59 3.31 -3.68 -2.62
C ARG A 59 2.44 -4.20 -3.74
N HIS A 60 3.01 -5.05 -4.60
CA HIS A 60 2.23 -5.90 -5.48
C HIS A 60 1.87 -7.16 -4.71
N ILE A 61 0.58 -7.42 -4.54
CA ILE A 61 0.06 -8.55 -3.78
C ILE A 61 -0.59 -9.55 -4.74
N ARG A 62 -0.29 -10.84 -4.58
CA ARG A 62 -0.93 -11.93 -5.32
C ARG A 62 -1.61 -12.88 -4.34
N ALA A 63 -2.86 -13.25 -4.63
CA ALA A 63 -3.49 -14.40 -3.98
C ALA A 63 -2.88 -15.69 -4.53
N ILE A 64 -2.49 -16.59 -3.63
CA ILE A 64 -1.93 -17.92 -3.94
C ILE A 64 -2.86 -19.06 -3.48
N ALA A 65 -3.86 -18.73 -2.67
CA ALA A 65 -4.95 -19.62 -2.27
C ALA A 65 -6.26 -18.82 -2.19
N PRO A 66 -7.43 -19.49 -2.21
CA PRO A 66 -8.70 -18.85 -1.90
C PRO A 66 -8.71 -18.27 -0.48
N PHE A 67 -9.45 -17.18 -0.27
CA PHE A 67 -9.71 -16.68 1.07
C PHE A 67 -10.87 -17.47 1.67
N ASP A 68 -10.60 -18.31 2.67
CA ASP A 68 -11.62 -19.16 3.31
C ASP A 68 -12.66 -18.35 4.09
N LYS A 69 -12.24 -17.23 4.68
CA LYS A 69 -13.08 -16.31 5.47
C LYS A 69 -12.60 -14.87 5.35
N GLU A 70 -13.47 -13.92 5.64
CA GLU A 70 -13.10 -12.52 5.78
C GLU A 70 -12.14 -12.31 6.96
N THR A 71 -11.36 -11.22 6.90
CA THR A 71 -10.33 -10.93 7.90
C THR A 71 -10.86 -10.20 9.14
N GLY A 72 -12.18 -10.07 9.27
CA GLY A 72 -12.82 -9.28 10.32
C GLY A 72 -12.64 -7.76 10.15
N TRP A 73 -13.32 -7.02 11.03
CA TRP A 73 -13.21 -5.56 11.09
C TRP A 73 -11.86 -5.15 11.67
N HIS A 74 -11.14 -4.31 10.94
CA HIS A 74 -9.86 -3.75 11.35
C HIS A 74 -9.63 -2.42 10.63
N TRP A 75 -8.63 -1.67 11.10
CA TRP A 75 -8.21 -0.41 10.51
C TRP A 75 -6.69 -0.37 10.43
N HIS A 76 -6.16 0.51 9.58
CA HIS A 76 -4.73 0.75 9.46
C HIS A 76 -4.43 2.17 9.89
N ASP A 77 -3.37 2.35 10.68
CA ASP A 77 -2.85 3.67 11.03
C ASP A 77 -2.07 4.26 9.86
N MET A 78 -2.80 4.93 8.95
CA MET A 78 -2.27 5.55 7.75
C MET A 78 -3.21 6.64 7.22
N SER A 79 -2.64 7.64 6.54
CA SER A 79 -3.44 8.72 5.93
C SER A 79 -4.35 8.24 4.80
N GLY A 80 -4.02 7.13 4.16
CA GLY A 80 -4.85 6.52 3.11
C GLY A 80 -4.32 5.16 2.67
N HIS A 81 -5.25 4.30 2.22
CA HIS A 81 -4.94 2.98 1.68
C HIS A 81 -5.67 2.82 0.34
N PHE A 82 -4.90 2.60 -0.73
CA PHE A 82 -5.45 2.44 -2.07
C PHE A 82 -5.12 1.05 -2.63
N ASN A 83 -6.11 0.42 -3.26
CA ASN A 83 -5.96 -0.87 -3.92
C ASN A 83 -6.30 -0.72 -5.42
N TYR A 84 -5.38 -1.15 -6.28
CA TYR A 84 -5.61 -1.24 -7.72
C TYR A 84 -5.56 -2.70 -8.16
N VAL A 85 -6.69 -3.23 -8.63
CA VAL A 85 -6.82 -4.64 -8.99
C VAL A 85 -6.25 -4.86 -10.39
N LEU A 86 -5.13 -5.57 -10.47
CA LEU A 86 -4.46 -5.89 -11.74
C LEU A 86 -5.04 -7.14 -12.44
N ARG A 87 -5.57 -8.10 -11.67
CA ARG A 87 -6.16 -9.34 -12.17
C ARG A 87 -7.17 -9.89 -11.18
N GLY A 88 -8.31 -10.39 -11.67
CA GLY A 88 -9.36 -10.97 -10.84
C GLY A 88 -10.20 -9.90 -10.14
N TRP A 89 -10.60 -10.16 -8.90
CA TRP A 89 -11.41 -9.26 -8.09
C TRP A 89 -11.16 -9.46 -6.60
N ILE A 90 -11.50 -8.46 -5.80
CA ILE A 90 -11.55 -8.53 -4.34
C ILE A 90 -12.74 -7.69 -3.87
N ARG A 91 -13.39 -8.11 -2.78
CA ARG A 91 -14.54 -7.41 -2.19
C ARG A 91 -14.16 -6.89 -0.82
N PHE A 92 -14.40 -5.60 -0.59
CA PHE A 92 -14.23 -4.96 0.70
C PHE A 92 -15.59 -4.48 1.23
N ARG A 93 -15.71 -4.42 2.55
CA ARG A 93 -16.82 -3.77 3.24
C ARG A 93 -16.25 -2.68 4.13
N PHE A 94 -16.80 -1.47 4.03
CA PHE A 94 -16.43 -0.32 4.85
C PHE A 94 -17.60 0.04 5.78
N ALA A 95 -17.30 0.64 6.94
CA ALA A 95 -18.31 1.00 7.93
C ALA A 95 -19.21 2.18 7.49
N GLY A 96 -18.71 3.04 6.59
CA GLY A 96 -19.38 4.27 6.15
C GLY A 96 -18.82 5.49 6.84
#